data_AF-A0A371KEJ7-F1
#
_entry.id   AF-A0A371KEJ7-F1
#
_cell.length_a   1.000
_cell.length_b   1.000
_cell.length_c   1.000
_cell.angle_alpha   90.00
_cell.angle_beta   90.00
_cell.angle_gamma   90.00
#
_symmetry.space_group_name_H-M   'P 1'
#
loop_
_entity.id
_entity.type
_entity.pdbx_description
1 polymer ?
#
loop_
_entity_poly.entity_id
_entity_poly.type
_entity_poly.pdbx_seq_one_letter_code
_entity_poly.pdbx_strand_id
1 'polypeptide(L)'
;MNDTSGGRRILLLVGASVVVISGILGLFIGENGGQVAAEISLFGVLSLPTSPLAFSLYGMVLSAALLGVLFGLVEYASRVENAR
;
A
#
# COMPACT_ATOMS: atom_id res chain seq x y z
N MET A 1 0.42 31.54 5.65
CA MET A 1 0.15 30.14 6.03
C MET A 1 0.44 29.29 4.81
N ASN A 2 1.30 28.27 4.91
CA ASN A 2 1.75 27.50 3.74
C ASN A 2 0.67 26.48 3.32
N ASP A 3 -0.25 26.88 2.47
CA ASP A 3 -1.41 26.05 2.07
C ASP A 3 -1.00 24.79 1.28
N THR A 4 0.14 24.82 0.57
CA THR A 4 0.72 23.64 -0.12
C THR A 4 1.32 22.62 0.84
N SER A 5 1.81 23.05 2.02
CA SER A 5 2.40 22.15 3.01
C SER A 5 1.34 21.32 3.74
N GLY A 6 0.13 21.88 3.92
CA GLY A 6 -0.99 21.19 4.57
C GLY A 6 -1.51 20.01 3.75
N GLY A 7 -1.80 20.24 2.46
CA GLY A 7 -2.31 19.18 1.57
C GLY A 7 -1.35 18.00 1.43
N ARG A 8 -0.06 18.27 1.17
CA ARG A 8 0.97 17.22 1.11
C ARG A 8 1.09 16.45 2.42
N ARG A 9 1.02 17.13 3.57
CA ARG A 9 1.11 16.48 4.88
C ARG A 9 -0.11 15.59 5.15
N ILE A 10 -1.31 16.00 4.76
CA ILE A 10 -2.52 15.19 4.89
C ILE A 10 -2.42 13.94 4.01
N LEU A 11 -2.02 14.09 2.73
CA LEU A 11 -1.86 12.95 1.82
C LEU A 11 -0.82 11.94 2.34
N LEU A 12 0.30 12.41 2.88
CA LEU A 12 1.30 11.55 3.50
C LEU A 12 0.77 10.86 4.76
N LEU A 13 0.02 11.56 5.61
CA LEU A 13 -0.58 10.96 6.81
C LEU A 13 -1.60 9.87 6.45
N VAL A 14 -2.46 10.14 5.48
CA VAL A 14 -3.45 9.17 4.98
C VAL A 14 -2.73 7.99 4.31
N GLY A 15 -1.72 8.25 3.49
CA GLY A 15 -0.96 7.17 2.85
C GLY A 15 -0.24 6.28 3.87
N ALA A 16 0.41 6.89 4.86
CA ALA A 16 1.08 6.16 5.93
C ALA A 16 0.08 5.35 6.77
N SER A 17 -1.09 5.90 7.09
CA SER A 17 -2.10 5.16 7.86
C SER A 17 -2.62 3.96 7.09
N VAL A 18 -2.87 4.07 5.79
CA VAL A 18 -3.28 2.96 4.94
C VAL A 18 -2.22 1.86 4.89
N VAL A 19 -0.94 2.23 4.77
CA VAL A 19 0.17 1.27 4.80
C VAL A 19 0.23 0.54 6.15
N VAL A 20 0.15 1.27 7.27
CA VAL A 20 0.14 0.68 8.61
C VAL A 20 -1.05 -0.27 8.80
N ILE A 21 -2.25 0.16 8.40
CA ILE A 21 -3.46 -0.69 8.47
C ILE A 21 -3.29 -1.95 7.62
N SER A 22 -2.72 -1.83 6.41
CA SER A 22 -2.45 -2.98 5.54
C SER A 22 -1.47 -3.96 6.18
N GLY A 23 -0.44 -3.45 6.86
CA GLY A 23 0.49 -4.27 7.63
C GLY A 23 -0.18 -5.02 8.77
N ILE A 24 -1.03 -4.32 9.54
CA ILE A 24 -1.80 -4.94 10.64
C ILE A 24 -2.71 -6.04 10.09
N LEU A 25 -3.46 -5.77 9.03
CA LEU A 25 -4.33 -6.76 8.39
C LEU A 25 -3.54 -7.97 7.88
N GLY A 26 -2.36 -7.75 7.29
CA GLY A 26 -1.51 -8.83 6.82
C GLY A 26 -1.01 -9.75 7.95
N LEU A 27 -0.79 -9.24 9.16
CA LEU A 27 -0.48 -10.09 10.32
C LEU A 27 -1.63 -11.06 10.60
N PHE A 28 -2.86 -10.54 10.73
CA PHE A 28 -4.05 -11.36 10.96
C PHE A 28 -4.29 -12.35 9.81
N ILE A 29 -4.15 -11.91 8.56
CA ILE A 29 -4.37 -12.76 7.40
C ILE A 29 -3.34 -13.89 7.35
N GLY A 30 -2.06 -13.63 7.64
CA GLY A 30 -1.05 -14.68 7.66
C GLY A 30 -1.28 -15.68 8.81
N GLU A 31 -1.59 -15.22 10.02
CA GLU A 31 -1.88 -16.13 11.15
C GLU A 31 -3.04 -17.07 10.87
N ASN A 32 -4.11 -16.55 10.28
CA ASN A 32 -5.29 -17.35 9.94
C ASN A 32 -5.05 -18.19 8.66
N GLY A 33 -4.35 -17.65 7.67
CA GLY A 33 -4.07 -18.31 6.40
C GLY A 33 -3.14 -19.51 6.52
N GLY A 34 -2.18 -19.46 7.46
CA GLY A 34 -1.28 -20.57 7.76
C GLY A 34 -1.97 -21.84 8.26
N GLN A 35 -3.20 -21.73 8.75
CA GLN A 35 -4.03 -22.87 9.14
C GLN A 35 -4.66 -23.59 7.94
N VAL A 36 -4.78 -22.91 6.80
CA VAL A 36 -5.45 -23.42 5.59
C VAL A 36 -4.42 -23.99 4.61
N ALA A 37 -3.35 -23.25 4.35
CA ALA A 37 -2.29 -23.65 3.42
C ALA A 37 -0.96 -23.04 3.83
N ALA A 38 0.16 -23.73 3.56
CA ALA A 38 1.51 -23.22 3.82
C ALA A 38 1.91 -22.07 2.87
N GLU A 39 1.32 -22.04 1.68
CA GLU A 39 1.55 -21.03 0.65
C GLU A 39 0.26 -20.70 -0.09
N ILE A 40 0.13 -19.45 -0.53
CA ILE A 40 -0.97 -18.98 -1.37
C ILE A 40 -0.39 -18.48 -2.69
N SER A 41 -0.91 -19.00 -3.81
CA SER A 41 -0.56 -18.49 -5.13
C SER A 41 -1.39 -17.24 -5.46
N LEU A 42 -0.70 -16.13 -5.68
CA LEU A 42 -1.25 -14.88 -6.15
C LEU A 42 -1.23 -14.87 -7.68
N PHE A 43 -2.41 -14.86 -8.28
CA PHE A 43 -2.63 -14.77 -9.73
C PHE A 43 -1.94 -15.89 -10.55
N GLY A 44 -1.49 -16.98 -9.91
CA GLY A 44 -0.72 -18.05 -10.56
C GLY A 44 0.75 -17.69 -10.86
N VAL A 45 1.22 -16.52 -10.44
CA VAL A 45 2.55 -15.99 -10.80
C VAL A 45 3.47 -15.85 -9.60
N LEU A 46 2.90 -15.60 -8.42
CA LEU A 46 3.67 -15.33 -7.19
C LEU A 46 3.16 -16.22 -6.05
N SER A 47 4.01 -17.12 -5.55
CA SER A 47 3.71 -17.89 -4.34
C SER A 47 4.14 -17.09 -3.11
N LEU A 48 3.18 -16.77 -2.24
CA LEU A 48 3.42 -16.06 -0.99
C LEU A 48 3.32 -17.05 0.18
N PRO A 49 4.35 -17.17 1.05
CA PRO A 49 4.25 -17.98 2.24
C PRO A 49 3.22 -17.37 3.20
N THR A 50 2.38 -18.21 3.81
CA THR A 50 1.33 -17.78 4.75
C THR A 50 1.85 -17.38 6.13
N SER A 51 3.10 -16.93 6.22
CA SER A 51 3.63 -16.37 7.46
C SER A 51 3.03 -14.97 7.70
N PRO A 52 2.74 -14.61 8.97
CA PRO A 52 2.20 -13.29 9.33
C PRO A 52 3.06 -12.15 8.81
N LEU A 53 4.39 -12.29 8.93
CA LEU A 53 5.34 -11.27 8.51
C LEU A 53 5.34 -11.08 6.98
N ALA A 54 5.29 -12.17 6.20
CA ALA A 54 5.28 -12.09 4.75
C ALA A 54 3.99 -11.42 4.24
N PHE A 55 2.83 -11.78 4.79
CA PHE A 55 1.55 -11.16 4.43
C PHE A 55 1.47 -9.69 4.86
N SER A 56 2.00 -9.35 6.03
CA SER A 56 2.13 -7.96 6.49
C SER A 56 3.00 -7.12 5.56
N LEU A 57 4.19 -7.61 5.22
CA LEU A 57 5.10 -6.94 4.29
C LEU A 57 4.48 -6.79 2.90
N TYR A 58 3.84 -7.84 2.39
CA TYR A 58 3.13 -7.79 1.13
C TYR A 58 2.04 -6.71 1.12
N GLY A 59 1.19 -6.66 2.14
CA GLY A 59 0.15 -5.64 2.27
C GLY A 59 0.72 -4.22 2.34
N MET A 60 1.78 -4.01 3.12
CA MET A 60 2.45 -2.71 3.22
C MET A 60 3.06 -2.25 1.90
N VAL A 61 3.83 -3.13 1.24
CA VAL A 61 4.52 -2.81 -0.02
C VAL A 61 3.51 -2.57 -1.14
N LEU A 62 2.48 -3.41 -1.25
CA LEU A 62 1.46 -3.26 -2.28
C LEU A 62 0.69 -1.95 -2.10
N SER A 63 0.26 -1.63 -0.87
CA SER A 63 -0.44 -0.38 -0.58
C SER A 63 0.44 0.85 -0.84
N ALA A 64 1.71 0.82 -0.43
CA ALA A 64 2.65 1.90 -0.71
C ALA A 64 2.87 2.09 -2.22
N ALA A 65 3.00 1.00 -2.97
CA ALA A 65 3.15 1.04 -4.42
C ALA A 65 1.91 1.62 -5.11
N LEU A 66 0.71 1.14 -4.75
CA LEU A 66 -0.55 1.63 -5.32
C LEU A 66 -0.76 3.12 -5.02
N LEU A 67 -0.58 3.53 -3.76
CA LEU A 67 -0.72 4.94 -3.38
C LEU A 67 0.33 5.81 -4.06
N GLY A 68 1.58 5.35 -4.15
CA GLY A 68 2.65 6.04 -4.86
C GLY A 68 2.33 6.24 -6.34
N VAL A 69 1.77 5.22 -7.00
CA VAL A 69 1.30 5.31 -8.39
C VAL A 69 0.15 6.32 -8.51
N LEU A 70 -0.88 6.21 -7.67
CA LEU A 70 -2.05 7.10 -7.73
C LEU A 70 -1.65 8.56 -7.48
N PHE A 71 -0.86 8.83 -6.44
CA PHE A 71 -0.38 10.18 -6.15
C PHE A 71 0.55 10.69 -7.24
N GLY A 72 1.43 9.84 -7.77
CA GLY A 72 2.29 10.18 -8.91
C GLY A 72 1.48 10.54 -10.16
N LEU A 73 0.41 9.80 -10.46
CA LEU A 73 -0.49 10.10 -11.58
C LEU A 73 -1.23 11.43 -11.39
N VAL A 74 -1.70 11.73 -10.18
CA VAL A 74 -2.34 13.02 -9.85
C VAL A 74 -1.35 14.17 -10.01
N GLU A 75 -0.11 14.00 -9.53
CA GLU A 75 0.94 15.02 -9.69
C GLU A 75 1.29 15.22 -11.17
N TYR A 76 1.41 14.13 -11.93
CA TYR A 76 1.67 14.19 -13.37
C TYR A 76 0.57 14.93 -14.12
N ALA A 77 -0.70 14.58 -13.89
CA ALA A 77 -1.84 15.25 -14.52
C ALA A 77 -1.87 16.76 -14.17
N SER A 78 -1.59 17.10 -12.92
CA SER A 78 -1.52 18.50 -12.46
C SER A 78 -0.41 19.28 -13.18
N ARG A 79 0.76 18.66 -13.42
CA ARG A 79 1.85 19.30 -14.17
C ARG A 79 1.51 19.51 -15.64
N VAL A 80 0.82 18.55 -16.26
CA VAL A 80 0.37 18.66 -17.66
C VAL A 80 -0.66 19.77 -17.82
N GLU A 81 -1.61 19.89 -16.89
CA GLU A 81 -2.61 20.96 -16.91
C GLU A 81 -1.98 22.34 -16.73
N ASN A 82 -1.06 22.50 -15.76
CA ASN A 82 -0.37 23.77 -15.53
C ASN A 82 0.58 24.18 -16.67
N ALA A 83 0.95 23.27 -17.57
CA ALA A 83 1.81 23.54 -18.71
C ALA A 83 1.03 23.96 -19.97
N ARG A 84 -0.30 23.89 -19.94
CA ARG A 84 -1.21 24.37 -21.00
C ARG A 84 -1.71 25.77 -20.66
#